data_AF-A0A436ERQ2-F1
#
_entry.id   AF-A0A436ERQ2-F1
#
_cell.length_a   1.000
_cell.length_b   1.000
_cell.length_c   1.000
_cell.angle_alpha   90.00
_cell.angle_beta   90.00
_cell.angle_gamma   90.00
#
_symmetry.space_group_name_H-M   'P 1'
#
loop_
_entity.id
_entity.type
_entity.pdbx_description
1 polymer ?
#
loop_
_entity_poly.entity_id
_entity_poly.type
_entity_poly.pdbx_seq_one_letter_code
_entity_poly.pdbx_strand_id
1 'polypeptide(L)'
;METKVPDAFVGNPTTHGGIGRLLRFVGACEHAGIDFWCYSGDSGIGSAAYLHLCAALGWIREPNQSLFRMLPMDVTEEGPFSPRNNFVRVPEGPGLGVTLSRENLAACHRDFTEKGPCNKYHDPAKPGTYRRLPLN
;
A
#
# COMPACT_ATOMS: atom_id res chain seq x y z
N MET A 1 -14.65 -24.50 -18.36
CA MET A 1 -14.27 -23.28 -19.08
C MET A 1 -13.30 -22.54 -18.19
N GLU A 2 -12.01 -22.62 -18.49
CA GLU A 2 -10.95 -21.97 -17.72
C GLU A 2 -11.08 -20.46 -17.91
N THR A 3 -11.56 -19.77 -16.89
CA THR A 3 -11.67 -18.32 -16.92
C THR A 3 -10.25 -17.77 -16.88
N LYS A 4 -9.84 -16.97 -17.89
CA LYS A 4 -8.51 -16.33 -17.97
C LYS A 4 -8.34 -15.20 -16.92
N VAL A 5 -8.74 -15.47 -15.69
CA VAL A 5 -8.78 -14.53 -14.57
C VAL A 5 -7.54 -14.80 -13.70
N PRO A 6 -6.92 -13.77 -13.12
CA PRO A 6 -5.78 -13.96 -12.23
C PRO A 6 -6.11 -14.86 -11.04
N ASP A 7 -5.16 -15.70 -10.63
CA ASP A 7 -5.28 -16.58 -9.45
C ASP A 7 -5.20 -15.81 -8.13
N ALA A 8 -4.87 -14.51 -8.18
CA ALA A 8 -4.76 -13.65 -7.02
C ALA A 8 -5.35 -12.26 -7.28
N PHE A 9 -6.01 -11.70 -6.26
CA PHE A 9 -6.33 -10.29 -6.21
C PHE A 9 -5.24 -9.49 -5.53
N VAL A 10 -4.99 -8.27 -6.00
CA VAL A 10 -4.03 -7.35 -5.40
C VAL A 10 -4.74 -6.09 -4.92
N GLY A 11 -4.60 -5.74 -3.64
CA GLY A 11 -5.12 -4.47 -3.13
C GLY A 11 -4.81 -4.23 -1.66
N ASN A 12 -5.48 -3.25 -1.05
CA ASN A 12 -5.21 -2.85 0.32
C ASN A 12 -6.52 -2.33 0.96
N PRO A 13 -6.51 -1.89 2.24
CA PRO A 13 -7.71 -1.36 2.86
C PRO A 13 -8.28 -0.14 2.12
N THR A 14 -7.43 0.73 1.57
CA THR A 14 -7.91 1.97 0.93
C THR A 14 -8.64 1.69 -0.38
N THR A 15 -8.23 0.69 -1.17
CA THR A 15 -8.93 0.29 -2.40
C THR A 15 -10.23 -0.48 -2.15
N HIS A 16 -10.31 -1.25 -1.07
CA HIS A 16 -11.50 -2.06 -0.75
C HIS A 16 -12.56 -1.32 0.09
N GLY A 17 -12.26 -0.10 0.55
CA GLY A 17 -13.18 0.71 1.35
C GLY A 17 -13.10 0.45 2.86
N GLY A 18 -11.90 0.22 3.36
CA GLY A 18 -11.55 0.12 4.78
C GLY A 18 -11.32 -1.29 5.29
N ILE A 19 -10.85 -1.37 6.54
CA ILE A 19 -10.46 -2.62 7.22
C ILE A 19 -11.58 -3.67 7.18
N GLY A 20 -12.80 -3.30 7.61
CA GLY A 20 -13.92 -4.24 7.68
C GLY A 20 -14.36 -4.79 6.31
N ARG A 21 -14.22 -3.99 5.24
CA ARG A 21 -14.52 -4.46 3.88
C ARG A 21 -13.44 -5.39 3.37
N LEU A 22 -12.18 -5.09 3.65
CA LEU A 22 -11.07 -5.97 3.27
C LEU A 22 -11.14 -7.31 3.99
N LEU A 23 -11.45 -7.34 5.30
CA LEU A 23 -11.64 -8.58 6.06
C LEU A 23 -12.66 -9.51 5.37
N ARG A 24 -13.82 -8.97 4.99
CA ARG A 24 -14.86 -9.73 4.29
C ARG A 24 -14.42 -10.18 2.90
N PHE A 25 -13.70 -9.33 2.18
CA PHE A 25 -13.21 -9.66 0.84
C PHE A 25 -12.18 -10.80 0.89
N VAL A 26 -11.19 -10.72 1.79
CA VAL A 26 -10.19 -11.78 1.97
C VAL A 26 -10.86 -13.08 2.42
N GLY A 27 -11.86 -13.03 3.30
CA GLY A 27 -12.64 -14.23 3.66
C GLY A 27 -13.41 -14.84 2.48
N ALA A 28 -13.89 -14.02 1.54
CA ALA A 28 -14.49 -14.52 0.30
C ALA A 28 -13.44 -15.14 -0.64
N CYS A 29 -12.25 -14.54 -0.72
CA CYS A 29 -11.11 -15.10 -1.45
C CYS A 29 -10.71 -16.48 -0.89
N GLU A 30 -10.61 -16.60 0.44
CA GLU A 30 -10.35 -17.87 1.13
C GLU A 30 -11.41 -18.92 0.79
N HIS A 31 -12.68 -18.58 0.88
CA HIS A 31 -13.76 -19.50 0.54
C HIS A 31 -13.74 -19.94 -0.94
N ALA A 32 -13.34 -19.03 -1.84
CA ALA A 32 -13.27 -19.29 -3.27
C ALA A 32 -11.96 -19.95 -3.72
N GLY A 33 -10.97 -20.12 -2.83
CA GLY A 33 -9.64 -20.62 -3.18
C GLY A 33 -8.84 -19.68 -4.10
N ILE A 34 -9.08 -18.37 -4.00
CA ILE A 34 -8.36 -17.33 -4.76
C ILE A 34 -7.39 -16.64 -3.81
N ASP A 35 -6.14 -16.45 -4.22
CA ASP A 35 -5.15 -15.80 -3.37
C ASP A 35 -5.42 -14.29 -3.23
N PHE A 36 -4.90 -13.70 -2.15
CA PHE A 36 -4.94 -12.26 -1.94
C PHE A 36 -3.55 -11.74 -1.57
N TRP A 37 -3.09 -10.76 -2.34
CA TRP A 37 -1.81 -10.08 -2.11
C TRP A 37 -2.06 -8.62 -1.82
N CYS A 38 -1.24 -8.05 -0.96
CA CYS A 38 -1.37 -6.67 -0.62
C CYS A 38 -0.60 -5.77 -1.57
N TYR A 39 -1.27 -4.69 -1.99
CA TYR A 39 -0.70 -3.57 -2.70
C TYR A 39 0.01 -2.63 -1.72
N SER A 40 1.13 -2.04 -2.15
CA SER A 40 1.85 -1.01 -1.40
C SER A 40 1.91 0.30 -2.19
N GLY A 41 1.74 1.40 -1.47
CA GLY A 41 1.66 2.75 -2.00
C GLY A 41 1.17 3.78 -0.99
N ASP A 42 0.72 3.34 0.20
CA ASP A 42 0.33 4.21 1.29
C ASP A 42 1.55 4.71 2.10
N SER A 43 1.34 5.78 2.86
CA SER A 43 2.27 6.20 3.92
C SER A 43 2.29 5.21 5.10
N GLY A 44 3.09 5.49 6.12
CA GLY A 44 3.23 4.68 7.33
C GLY A 44 1.91 4.41 8.04
N ILE A 45 0.93 5.32 7.96
CA ILE A 45 -0.41 5.11 8.52
C ILE A 45 -1.14 3.96 7.82
N GLY A 46 -1.25 4.03 6.48
CA GLY A 46 -1.92 2.98 5.71
C GLY A 46 -1.13 1.67 5.74
N SER A 47 0.20 1.77 5.69
CA SER A 47 1.11 0.63 5.80
C SER A 47 0.98 -0.09 7.14
N ALA A 48 0.83 0.63 8.26
CA ALA A 48 0.58 0.02 9.56
C ALA A 48 -0.75 -0.77 9.58
N ALA A 49 -1.83 -0.21 9.03
CA ALA A 49 -3.11 -0.91 8.93
C ALA A 49 -3.00 -2.18 8.07
N TYR A 50 -2.28 -2.09 6.96
CA TYR A 50 -1.97 -3.21 6.09
C TYR A 50 -1.17 -4.31 6.83
N LEU A 51 -0.13 -3.96 7.58
CA LEU A 51 0.70 -4.92 8.31
C LEU A 51 -0.10 -5.65 9.40
N HIS A 52 -0.96 -4.94 10.13
CA HIS A 52 -1.88 -5.55 11.10
C HIS A 52 -2.82 -6.56 10.43
N LEU A 53 -3.31 -6.24 9.23
CA LEU A 53 -4.19 -7.15 8.49
C LEU A 53 -3.46 -8.39 7.98
N CYS A 54 -2.22 -8.26 7.49
CA CYS A 54 -1.39 -9.41 7.14
C CYS A 54 -1.14 -10.32 8.33
N ALA A 55 -0.90 -9.75 9.51
CA ALA A 55 -0.68 -10.53 10.72
C ALA A 55 -1.96 -11.23 11.21
N ALA A 56 -3.13 -10.61 11.01
CA ALA A 56 -4.41 -11.12 11.48
C ALA A 56 -5.10 -12.10 10.52
N LEU A 57 -4.81 -12.02 9.22
CA LEU A 57 -5.48 -12.80 8.17
C LEU A 57 -4.57 -13.90 7.64
N GLY A 58 -4.78 -15.13 8.10
CA GLY A 58 -3.99 -16.30 7.70
C GLY A 58 -4.04 -16.64 6.20
N TRP A 59 -5.01 -16.11 5.44
CA TRP A 59 -5.10 -16.27 3.99
C TRP A 59 -4.18 -15.32 3.21
N ILE A 60 -3.59 -14.30 3.85
CA ILE A 60 -2.56 -13.46 3.26
C ILE A 60 -1.20 -14.11 3.53
N ARG A 61 -0.88 -15.14 2.73
CA ARG A 61 0.18 -16.12 3.03
C ARG A 61 1.50 -15.81 2.34
N GLU A 62 1.41 -15.27 1.12
CA GLU A 62 2.57 -15.06 0.25
C GLU A 62 3.25 -13.71 0.52
N PRO A 63 4.53 -13.55 0.15
CA PRO A 63 5.22 -12.26 0.25
C PRO A 63 4.48 -11.16 -0.52
N ASN A 64 4.10 -10.11 0.20
CA ASN A 64 3.33 -9.00 -0.33
C ASN A 64 4.22 -7.94 -1.00
N GLN A 65 3.60 -7.10 -1.83
CA GLN A 65 4.32 -5.97 -2.43
C GLN A 65 4.68 -4.94 -1.35
N SER A 66 5.85 -4.33 -1.46
CA SER A 66 6.23 -3.18 -0.62
C SER A 66 7.05 -2.16 -1.40
N LEU A 67 6.74 -0.88 -1.21
CA LEU A 67 7.52 0.26 -1.70
C LEU A 67 8.35 0.90 -0.56
N PHE A 68 8.45 0.23 0.58
CA PHE A 68 9.03 0.76 1.81
C PHE A 68 10.47 1.28 1.64
N ARG A 69 11.31 0.58 0.86
CA ARG A 69 12.69 1.02 0.59
C ARG A 69 12.79 2.21 -0.37
N MET A 70 11.70 2.53 -1.07
CA MET A 70 11.62 3.62 -2.04
C MET A 70 11.03 4.89 -1.43
N LEU A 71 10.48 4.84 -0.21
CA LEU A 71 9.99 6.02 0.50
C LEU A 71 11.17 6.73 1.19
N PRO A 72 11.57 7.93 0.74
CA PRO A 72 12.65 8.68 1.38
C PRO A 72 12.23 9.30 2.72
N MET A 73 10.92 9.48 2.93
CA MET A 73 10.33 10.05 4.13
C MET A 73 8.95 9.45 4.39
N ASP A 74 8.47 9.54 5.63
CA ASP A 74 7.12 9.16 6.02
C ASP A 74 6.45 10.26 6.86
N VAL A 75 5.12 10.25 6.93
CA VAL A 75 4.33 11.15 7.77
C VAL A 75 4.22 10.65 9.21
N THR A 76 4.85 9.52 9.56
CA THR A 76 4.94 9.00 10.93
C THR A 76 6.30 9.32 11.58
N GLU A 77 6.34 9.48 12.90
CA GLU A 77 7.58 9.77 13.65
C GLU A 77 8.57 8.60 13.61
N GLU A 78 8.06 7.38 13.47
CA GLU A 78 8.86 6.16 13.35
C GLU A 78 9.60 6.06 12.00
N GLY A 79 9.29 6.95 11.05
CA GLY A 79 9.81 6.95 9.69
C GLY A 79 9.25 5.80 8.83
N PRO A 80 9.75 5.65 7.59
CA PRO A 80 9.34 4.58 6.71
C PRO A 80 9.65 3.20 7.31
N PHE A 81 8.77 2.23 7.10
CA PHE A 81 9.06 0.84 7.45
C PHE A 81 10.35 0.36 6.77
N SER A 82 11.19 -0.38 7.49
CA SER A 82 12.48 -0.83 6.96
C SER A 82 12.57 -2.36 7.02
N PRO A 83 12.26 -3.07 5.92
CA PRO A 83 12.32 -4.53 5.89
C PRO A 83 13.73 -5.06 6.24
N ARG A 84 13.81 -6.06 7.12
CA ARG A 84 15.03 -6.78 7.48
C ARG A 84 14.83 -8.27 7.22
N ASN A 85 15.77 -8.89 6.51
CA ASN A 85 15.69 -10.32 6.13
C ASN A 85 14.36 -10.70 5.47
N ASN A 86 13.83 -9.82 4.62
CA ASN A 86 12.52 -9.95 3.95
C ASN A 86 11.29 -9.89 4.87
N PHE A 87 11.46 -9.52 6.14
CA PHE A 87 10.35 -9.31 7.08
C PHE A 87 10.22 -7.84 7.47
N VAL A 88 8.99 -7.45 7.81
CA VAL A 88 8.67 -6.15 8.40
C VAL A 88 7.96 -6.43 9.72
N ARG A 89 8.40 -5.77 10.79
CA ARG A 89 7.74 -5.92 12.08
C ARG A 89 6.41 -5.17 12.08
N VAL A 90 5.39 -5.81 12.62
CA VAL A 90 4.11 -5.17 12.90
C VAL A 90 4.31 -4.22 14.09
N PRO A 91 3.79 -2.98 14.04
CA PRO A 91 3.82 -2.10 15.20
C PRO A 91 3.11 -2.70 16.42
N GLU A 92 3.73 -2.64 17.59
CA GLU A 92 3.23 -3.28 18.81
C GLU A 92 2.42 -2.34 19.72
N GLY A 93 2.45 -1.03 19.46
CA GLY A 93 1.67 -0.04 20.21
C GLY A 93 0.16 -0.17 19.96
N PRO A 94 -0.68 0.45 20.82
CA PRO A 94 -2.12 0.39 20.67
C PRO A 94 -2.61 1.00 19.34
N GLY A 95 -3.74 0.49 18.83
CA GLY A 95 -4.30 0.93 17.56
C GLY A 95 -3.40 0.54 16.39
N LEU A 96 -3.04 1.50 15.54
CA LEU A 96 -2.09 1.26 14.45
C LEU A 96 -0.64 1.15 14.92
N GLY A 97 -0.33 1.60 16.15
CA GLY A 97 1.02 1.58 16.71
C GLY A 97 2.02 2.54 16.03
N VAL A 98 1.52 3.59 15.37
CA VAL A 98 2.33 4.65 14.76
C VAL A 98 1.88 6.03 15.22
N THR A 99 2.81 6.98 15.23
CA THR A 99 2.59 8.35 15.69
C THR A 99 2.66 9.31 14.52
N LEU A 100 1.66 10.18 14.35
CA LEU A 100 1.68 11.18 13.27
C LEU A 100 2.76 12.24 13.52
N SER A 101 3.69 12.36 12.59
CA SER A 101 4.66 13.46 12.58
C SER A 101 4.04 14.71 11.96
N ARG A 102 3.76 15.71 12.82
CA ARG A 102 3.17 16.98 12.37
C ARG A 102 4.12 17.76 11.47
N GLU A 103 5.42 17.66 11.73
CA GLU A 103 6.45 18.29 10.93
C GLU A 103 6.53 17.67 9.53
N ASN A 104 6.67 16.34 9.44
CA ASN A 104 6.75 15.66 8.15
C ASN A 104 5.44 15.80 7.36
N LEU A 105 4.28 15.74 8.03
CA LEU A 105 3.00 16.00 7.37
C LEU A 105 2.96 17.42 6.78
N ALA A 106 3.42 18.43 7.51
CA ALA A 106 3.48 19.80 7.01
C ALA A 106 4.47 19.93 5.84
N ALA A 107 5.60 19.22 5.86
CA ALA A 107 6.55 19.17 4.76
C ALA A 107 5.94 18.53 3.49
N CYS A 108 5.29 17.37 3.63
CA CYS A 108 4.56 16.73 2.52
C CYS A 108 3.44 17.62 1.99
N HIS A 109 2.72 18.32 2.86
CA HIS A 109 1.66 19.25 2.46
C HIS A 109 2.21 20.42 1.63
N ARG A 110 3.30 21.06 2.07
CA ARG A 110 3.96 22.13 1.30
C ARG A 110 4.42 21.62 -0.06
N ASP A 111 5.11 20.47 -0.09
CA ASP A 111 5.57 19.85 -1.33
C ASP A 111 4.41 19.63 -2.32
N PHE A 112 3.30 19.07 -1.85
CA PHE A 112 2.10 18.87 -2.67
C PHE A 112 1.49 20.20 -3.14
N THR A 113 1.44 21.23 -2.30
CA THR A 113 0.86 22.53 -2.69
C THR A 113 1.72 23.29 -3.70
N GLU A 114 3.04 23.16 -3.61
CA GLU A 114 4.00 23.85 -4.48
C GLU A 114 4.20 23.12 -5.81
N LYS A 115 4.26 21.78 -5.79
CA LYS A 115 4.61 20.95 -6.96
C LYS A 115 3.42 20.23 -7.58
N GLY A 116 2.30 20.15 -6.87
CA GLY A 116 1.12 19.41 -7.28
C GLY A 116 1.27 17.89 -7.14
N PRO A 117 0.27 17.12 -7.63
CA PRO A 117 0.30 15.66 -7.55
C PRO A 117 1.36 15.05 -8.47
N CYS A 118 2.04 14.00 -7.99
CA CYS A 118 2.85 13.14 -8.84
C CYS A 118 1.97 12.43 -9.88
N ASN A 119 2.14 12.76 -11.16
CA ASN A 119 1.37 12.15 -12.24
C ASN A 119 2.25 11.25 -13.12
N LYS A 120 2.27 9.95 -12.80
CA LYS A 120 3.02 8.93 -13.54
C LYS A 120 2.60 8.75 -15.02
N TYR A 121 1.45 9.30 -15.41
CA TYR A 121 0.94 9.20 -16.77
C TYR A 121 1.40 10.36 -17.66
N HIS A 122 1.84 11.48 -17.09
CA HIS A 122 2.41 12.55 -17.91
C HIS A 122 3.83 12.17 -18.34
N ASP A 123 4.15 12.43 -19.60
CA ASP A 123 5.51 12.30 -20.10
C ASP A 123 6.23 13.66 -20.03
N PRO A 124 7.23 13.86 -19.16
CA PRO A 124 7.96 15.12 -19.08
C PRO A 124 8.67 15.48 -20.39
N ALA A 125 9.06 14.47 -21.18
CA ALA A 125 9.67 14.67 -22.48
C ALA A 125 8.65 15.05 -23.58
N LYS A 126 7.34 14.85 -23.35
CA LYS A 126 6.25 15.16 -24.27
C LYS A 126 5.05 15.77 -23.54
N PRO A 127 5.14 17.04 -23.11
CA PRO A 127 4.06 17.72 -22.40
C PRO A 127 2.72 17.63 -23.15
N GLY A 128 1.63 17.42 -22.40
CA GLY A 128 0.28 17.26 -22.97
C GLY A 128 -0.06 15.84 -23.47
N THR A 129 0.90 14.91 -23.44
CA THR A 129 0.66 13.51 -23.82
C THR A 129 0.56 12.61 -22.58
N TYR A 130 -0.47 11.77 -22.54
CA TYR A 130 -0.57 10.68 -21.58
C TYR A 130 0.14 9.42 -22.09
N ARG A 131 0.98 8.82 -21.24
CA ARG A 131 1.55 7.48 -21.46
C ARG A 131 0.42 6.45 -21.48
N ARG A 132 0.28 5.73 -22.59
CA ARG A 132 -0.68 4.63 -22.73
C ARG A 132 0.05 3.29 -22.61
N LEU A 133 -0.52 2.38 -21.84
CA LEU A 133 -0.05 1.00 -21.74
C LEU A 133 -0.58 0.18 -22.93
N PRO A 134 0.16 -0.85 -23.39
CA PRO A 134 1.51 -1.21 -22.96
C PRO A 134 2.53 -0.15 -23.40
N LEU A 135 3.55 0.07 -22.57
CA LEU A 135 4.71 0.85 -22.99
C LEU A 135 5.51 -0.04 -23.94
N ASN A 136 5.70 0.40 -25.17
CA ASN A 136 6.56 -0.26 -26.16
C ASN A 136 8.04 -0.03 -25.85
#